data_AF-A0A7Y6F497-F1
#
_entry.id   AF-A0A7Y6F497-F1
#
_cell.length_a   1.000
_cell.length_b   1.000
_cell.length_c   1.000
_cell.angle_alpha   90.00
_cell.angle_beta   90.00
_cell.angle_gamma   90.00
#
_symmetry.space_group_name_H-M   'P 1'
#
loop_
_entity.id
_entity.type
_entity.pdbx_description
1 polymer ?
#
loop_
_entity_poly.entity_id
_entity_poly.type
_entity_poly.pdbx_seq_one_letter_code
_entity_poly.pdbx_strand_id
1 'polypeptide(L)'
;MIELEGVPELVDPVMVAAFEGWNDAGDAASTAVAHLEQEWKGEVFAALDAEDYYDFQVNRPTVWMDGGVRKVTWPTTRLSVIRIGGEKPRDLVLVRGIEPSMRWRSFCNEILGFAHELGVEMVVVLGALLGDTPHTRPVPVSGVTSDPDLARTMNLEESRYEGPTGIVGILQEACTHAGIPAVSLWAAVPHYVSQPPNPKATLALLNRLEDVLDLRVPLGDLAEDARAWQLGVDQLAAEDSEVAEYVQSLEEARDTAELPEASGEAIAREFERYLRRRDGGGPPGHATDGGRAAESEGPFLREGTDRTRPPHPKRTGPLPGTAPEGPLGRETPRPADEDPGTGRKDGRADGEDDGGEDEDGPAPGSSSGSED
;
A
#
# COMPACT_ATOMS: atom_id res chain seq x y z
N MET A 1 -20.63 4.09 -16.99
CA MET A 1 -21.01 5.22 -16.12
C MET A 1 -21.44 4.57 -14.83
N ILE A 2 -20.72 4.83 -13.75
CA ILE A 2 -21.05 4.27 -12.43
C ILE A 2 -22.20 5.12 -11.91
N GLU A 3 -23.37 4.53 -11.68
CA GLU A 3 -24.51 5.26 -11.11
C GLU A 3 -24.33 5.33 -9.59
N LEU A 4 -24.05 6.52 -9.07
CA LEU A 4 -23.91 6.79 -7.64
C LEU A 4 -25.25 7.25 -7.06
N GLU A 5 -26.20 6.32 -6.94
CA GLU A 5 -27.48 6.63 -6.30
C GLU A 5 -27.27 6.89 -4.80
N GLY A 6 -27.70 8.07 -4.34
CA GLY A 6 -27.74 8.40 -2.91
C GLY A 6 -26.49 9.06 -2.33
N VAL A 7 -25.43 9.30 -3.12
CA VAL A 7 -24.25 10.04 -2.64
C VAL A 7 -24.44 11.54 -2.87
N PRO A 8 -24.39 12.39 -1.84
CA PRO A 8 -24.48 13.85 -2.01
C PRO A 8 -23.20 14.41 -2.64
N GLU A 9 -23.29 15.64 -3.16
CA GLU A 9 -22.11 16.39 -3.61
C GLU A 9 -21.12 16.58 -2.46
N LEU A 10 -19.87 16.16 -2.68
CA LEU A 10 -18.82 16.18 -1.66
C LEU A 10 -18.09 17.53 -1.63
N VAL A 11 -17.56 17.86 -0.46
CA VAL A 11 -16.80 19.07 -0.18
C VAL A 11 -15.35 18.68 0.08
N ASP A 12 -14.45 19.14 -0.78
CA ASP A 12 -13.00 18.89 -0.70
C ASP A 12 -12.65 17.39 -0.49
N PRO A 13 -13.21 16.46 -1.30
CA PRO A 13 -13.17 15.04 -0.99
C PRO A 13 -11.76 14.44 -1.13
N VAL A 14 -11.37 13.63 -0.16
CA VAL A 14 -10.14 12.81 -0.20
C VAL A 14 -10.51 11.35 -0.15
N MET A 15 -9.90 10.55 -1.02
CA MET A 15 -10.04 9.11 -0.96
C MET A 15 -8.98 8.52 -0.05
N VAL A 16 -9.37 7.73 0.96
CA VAL A 16 -8.44 6.99 1.83
C VAL A 16 -8.65 5.49 1.61
N ALA A 17 -7.62 4.82 1.11
CA ALA A 17 -7.70 3.41 0.72
C ALA A 17 -6.81 2.53 1.58
N ALA A 18 -7.28 1.33 1.93
CA ALA A 18 -6.46 0.28 2.53
C ALA A 18 -6.90 -1.10 2.01
N PHE A 19 -5.91 -1.96 1.78
CA PHE A 19 -6.12 -3.31 1.26
C PHE A 19 -5.52 -4.34 2.21
N GLU A 20 -6.30 -5.31 2.64
CA GLU A 20 -5.81 -6.46 3.40
C GLU A 20 -4.89 -7.32 2.52
N GLY A 21 -3.97 -8.06 3.15
CA GLY A 21 -3.08 -8.99 2.46
C GLY A 21 -1.60 -8.59 2.55
N TRP A 22 -0.89 -8.64 1.42
CA TRP A 22 0.57 -8.50 1.42
C TRP A 22 1.08 -7.14 1.91
N ASN A 23 0.28 -6.09 1.70
CA ASN A 23 0.61 -4.70 2.04
C ASN A 23 0.09 -4.24 3.41
N ASP A 24 -0.36 -5.17 4.28
CA ASP A 24 -1.02 -4.81 5.55
C ASP A 24 -0.54 -5.65 6.75
N ALA A 25 0.73 -5.47 7.13
CA ALA A 25 1.26 -6.12 8.33
C ALA A 25 0.45 -5.78 9.60
N GLY A 26 0.05 -6.81 10.35
CA GLY A 26 -0.73 -6.68 11.57
C GLY A 26 -2.16 -6.16 11.37
N ASP A 27 -2.68 -6.21 10.14
CA ASP A 27 -3.95 -5.61 9.69
C ASP A 27 -4.07 -4.12 10.04
N ALA A 28 -2.94 -3.41 10.17
CA ALA A 28 -2.89 -2.06 10.71
C ALA A 28 -3.60 -1.02 9.81
N ALA A 29 -3.40 -1.09 8.50
CA ALA A 29 -3.97 -0.16 7.53
C ALA A 29 -5.46 -0.42 7.31
N SER A 30 -5.87 -1.68 7.11
CA SER A 30 -7.29 -2.02 6.97
C SER A 30 -8.07 -1.70 8.25
N THR A 31 -7.48 -1.94 9.42
CA THR A 31 -8.06 -1.54 10.72
C THR A 31 -8.13 -0.03 10.87
N ALA A 32 -7.17 0.74 10.35
CA ALA A 32 -7.23 2.20 10.38
C ALA A 32 -8.44 2.72 9.59
N VAL A 33 -8.67 2.22 8.36
CA VAL A 33 -9.85 2.61 7.57
C VAL A 33 -11.15 2.12 8.23
N ALA A 34 -11.15 0.92 8.82
CA ALA A 34 -12.28 0.41 9.60
C ALA A 34 -12.65 1.34 10.77
N HIS A 35 -11.63 1.85 11.47
CA HIS A 35 -11.80 2.76 12.59
C HIS A 35 -12.44 4.08 12.15
N LEU A 36 -11.98 4.66 11.04
CA LEU A 36 -12.60 5.87 10.47
C LEU A 36 -14.07 5.64 10.10
N GLU A 37 -14.36 4.51 9.46
CA GLU A 37 -15.72 4.11 9.09
C GLU A 37 -16.62 3.96 10.33
N GLN A 38 -16.12 3.34 11.40
CA GLN A 38 -16.88 3.15 12.63
C GLN A 38 -17.14 4.47 13.37
N GLU A 39 -16.10 5.26 13.62
CA GLU A 39 -16.19 6.45 14.46
C GLU A 39 -17.02 7.56 13.81
N TRP A 40 -16.91 7.73 12.49
CA TRP A 40 -17.67 8.72 11.75
C TRP A 40 -18.92 8.16 11.07
N LYS A 41 -19.25 6.88 11.31
CA LYS A 41 -20.43 6.20 10.77
C LYS A 41 -20.51 6.30 9.24
N GLY A 42 -19.43 5.92 8.58
CA GLY A 42 -19.35 5.90 7.13
C GLY A 42 -20.47 5.09 6.50
N GLU A 43 -21.06 5.63 5.44
CA GLU A 43 -22.15 4.98 4.72
C GLU A 43 -21.60 4.30 3.46
N VAL A 44 -21.69 2.97 3.39
CA VAL A 44 -21.31 2.20 2.20
C VAL A 44 -22.27 2.52 1.07
N PHE A 45 -21.75 3.05 -0.04
CA PHE A 45 -22.54 3.37 -1.22
C PHE A 45 -22.20 2.49 -2.43
N ALA A 46 -21.04 1.82 -2.42
CA ALA A 46 -20.63 0.93 -3.49
C ALA A 46 -19.80 -0.25 -2.99
N ALA A 47 -19.82 -1.33 -3.76
CA ALA A 47 -18.94 -2.48 -3.61
C ALA A 47 -18.55 -2.99 -5.00
N LEU A 48 -17.28 -3.34 -5.17
CA LEU A 48 -16.79 -3.92 -6.42
C LEU A 48 -17.30 -5.35 -6.56
N ASP A 49 -17.55 -5.80 -7.79
CA ASP A 49 -17.92 -7.18 -8.04
C ASP A 49 -16.76 -8.12 -7.66
N ALA A 50 -17.04 -9.05 -6.76
CA ALA A 50 -16.03 -9.95 -6.25
C ALA A 50 -15.56 -10.98 -7.29
N GLU A 51 -16.44 -11.37 -8.23
CA GLU A 51 -16.14 -12.44 -9.20
C GLU A 51 -15.04 -12.05 -10.18
N ASP A 52 -14.93 -10.76 -10.49
CA ASP A 52 -13.94 -10.26 -11.46
C ASP A 52 -12.52 -10.21 -10.88
N TYR A 53 -12.39 -10.01 -9.57
CA TYR A 53 -11.13 -9.60 -8.95
C TYR A 53 -10.53 -10.64 -8.00
N TYR A 54 -11.33 -11.53 -7.41
CA TYR A 54 -10.86 -12.43 -6.35
C TYR A 54 -10.83 -13.90 -6.77
N ASP A 55 -9.74 -14.59 -6.43
CA ASP A 55 -9.71 -16.04 -6.43
C ASP A 55 -10.36 -16.56 -5.15
N PHE A 56 -11.57 -17.14 -5.25
CA PHE A 56 -12.31 -17.66 -4.11
C PHE A 56 -11.73 -18.94 -3.49
N GLN A 57 -10.68 -19.53 -4.07
CA GLN A 57 -9.89 -20.58 -3.42
C GLN A 57 -8.91 -20.01 -2.38
N VAL A 58 -8.44 -18.79 -2.63
CA VAL A 58 -7.58 -18.01 -1.72
C VAL A 58 -8.43 -17.22 -0.74
N ASN A 59 -9.35 -16.40 -1.26
CA ASN A 59 -10.24 -15.54 -0.48
C ASN A 59 -11.63 -16.18 -0.38
N ARG A 60 -11.79 -17.11 0.57
CA ARG A 60 -13.03 -17.91 0.67
C ARG A 60 -14.21 -17.08 1.21
N PRO A 61 -15.40 -17.20 0.62
CA PRO A 61 -16.62 -16.67 1.22
C PRO A 61 -16.90 -17.30 2.58
N THR A 62 -17.42 -16.49 3.51
CA THR A 62 -17.73 -16.95 4.87
C THR A 62 -19.23 -17.19 5.02
N VAL A 63 -19.60 -18.36 5.51
CA VAL A 63 -20.99 -18.69 5.87
C VAL A 63 -21.24 -18.42 7.33
N TRP A 64 -22.40 -17.83 7.66
CA TRP A 64 -22.80 -17.56 9.03
C TRP A 64 -24.32 -17.62 9.18
N MET A 65 -24.81 -17.55 10.42
CA MET A 65 -26.23 -17.64 10.77
C MET A 65 -26.71 -16.33 11.37
N ASP A 66 -27.78 -15.76 10.82
CA ASP A 66 -28.45 -14.55 11.32
C ASP A 66 -29.87 -14.88 11.74
N GLY A 67 -30.15 -14.91 13.04
CA GLY A 67 -31.49 -15.28 13.53
C GLY A 67 -32.00 -16.63 13.01
N GLY A 68 -31.09 -17.58 12.72
CA GLY A 68 -31.42 -18.88 12.13
C GLY A 68 -31.47 -18.92 10.59
N VAL A 69 -31.29 -17.80 9.91
CA VAL A 69 -31.16 -17.73 8.45
C VAL A 69 -29.69 -17.83 8.05
N ARG A 70 -29.36 -18.76 7.15
CA ARG A 70 -28.00 -18.90 6.63
C ARG A 70 -27.70 -17.76 5.66
N LYS A 71 -26.61 -17.04 5.90
CA LYS A 71 -26.08 -15.98 5.03
C LYS A 71 -24.66 -16.32 4.58
N VAL A 72 -24.28 -15.81 3.40
CA VAL A 72 -22.93 -15.91 2.86
C VAL A 72 -22.43 -14.50 2.63
N THR A 73 -21.26 -14.19 3.19
CA THR A 73 -20.55 -12.94 2.94
C THR A 73 -19.43 -13.23 1.96
N TRP A 74 -19.48 -12.56 0.82
CA TRP A 74 -18.43 -12.59 -0.19
C TRP A 74 -17.35 -11.55 0.13
N PRO A 75 -16.06 -11.87 -0.05
CA PRO A 75 -14.99 -10.88 0.03
C PRO A 75 -15.17 -9.85 -1.09
N THR A 76 -15.06 -8.56 -0.77
CA THR A 76 -15.18 -7.48 -1.75
C THR A 76 -14.48 -6.23 -1.23
N THR A 77 -14.11 -5.33 -2.15
CA THR A 77 -13.72 -3.95 -1.84
C THR A 77 -14.97 -3.08 -1.77
N ARG A 78 -15.16 -2.42 -0.64
CA ARG A 78 -16.28 -1.50 -0.39
C ARG A 78 -15.80 -0.07 -0.42
N LEU A 79 -16.69 0.81 -0.88
CA LEU A 79 -16.52 2.25 -0.79
C LEU A 79 -17.58 2.83 0.14
N SER A 80 -17.15 3.61 1.11
CA SER A 80 -18.02 4.36 2.01
C SER A 80 -17.71 5.85 2.00
N VAL A 81 -18.70 6.66 2.32
CA VAL A 81 -18.56 8.12 2.39
C VAL A 81 -18.70 8.59 3.83
N ILE A 82 -17.87 9.55 4.20
CA ILE A 82 -17.89 10.20 5.50
C ILE A 82 -17.96 11.71 5.30
N ARG A 83 -18.91 12.33 5.99
CA ARG A 83 -19.06 13.79 6.03
C ARG A 83 -18.42 14.33 7.29
N ILE A 84 -17.27 14.99 7.19
CA ILE A 84 -16.64 15.64 8.33
C ILE A 84 -17.10 17.10 8.36
N GLY A 85 -18.00 17.40 9.30
CA GLY A 85 -18.39 18.78 9.61
C GLY A 85 -17.30 19.51 10.40
N GLY A 86 -17.36 20.84 10.47
CA GLY A 86 -16.43 21.64 11.26
C GLY A 86 -16.11 22.99 10.63
N GLU A 87 -15.08 23.65 11.14
CA GLU A 87 -14.62 24.95 10.60
C GLU A 87 -13.97 24.82 9.21
N LYS A 88 -13.35 23.66 8.93
CA LYS A 88 -12.85 23.27 7.60
C LYS A 88 -13.53 21.95 7.20
N PRO A 89 -14.70 21.99 6.54
CA PRO A 89 -15.37 20.78 6.10
C PRO A 89 -14.54 20.08 5.02
N ARG A 90 -14.35 18.77 5.17
CA ARG A 90 -13.65 17.89 4.23
C ARG A 90 -14.31 16.53 4.28
N ASP A 91 -14.74 16.01 3.15
CA ASP A 91 -15.33 14.68 3.11
C ASP A 91 -14.29 13.61 2.80
N LEU A 92 -14.53 12.39 3.28
CA LEU A 92 -13.69 11.24 2.97
C LEU A 92 -14.47 10.21 2.18
N VAL A 93 -13.81 9.66 1.16
CA VAL A 93 -14.23 8.46 0.45
C VAL A 93 -13.32 7.33 0.91
N LEU A 94 -13.82 6.44 1.76
CA LEU A 94 -13.04 5.31 2.23
C LEU A 94 -13.13 4.17 1.23
N VAL A 95 -11.99 3.53 0.96
CA VAL A 95 -11.91 2.30 0.17
C VAL A 95 -11.27 1.23 1.05
N ARG A 96 -12.03 0.17 1.36
CA ARG A 96 -11.54 -0.93 2.18
C ARG A 96 -11.86 -2.26 1.53
N GLY A 97 -10.86 -3.11 1.39
CA GLY A 97 -11.05 -4.44 0.82
C GLY A 97 -9.84 -5.32 0.98
N ILE A 98 -9.85 -6.43 0.26
CA ILE A 98 -8.68 -7.32 0.12
C ILE A 98 -7.96 -6.95 -1.17
N GLU A 99 -6.64 -7.09 -1.19
CA GLU A 99 -5.86 -6.99 -2.42
C GLU A 99 -6.44 -7.93 -3.49
N PRO A 100 -6.80 -7.41 -4.70
CA PRO A 100 -7.37 -8.23 -5.75
C PRO A 100 -6.38 -9.33 -6.16
N SER A 101 -6.87 -10.50 -6.55
CA SER A 101 -6.03 -11.60 -7.03
C SER A 101 -5.62 -11.43 -8.50
N MET A 102 -6.44 -10.72 -9.28
CA MET A 102 -6.27 -10.57 -10.72
C MET A 102 -6.86 -9.26 -11.25
N ARG A 103 -6.62 -8.95 -12.53
CA ARG A 103 -7.16 -7.78 -13.23
C ARG A 103 -6.86 -6.41 -12.56
N TRP A 104 -5.69 -6.27 -11.92
CA TRP A 104 -5.33 -5.06 -11.16
C TRP A 104 -5.48 -3.74 -11.93
N ARG A 105 -5.21 -3.74 -13.24
CA ARG A 105 -5.43 -2.57 -14.09
C ARG A 105 -6.90 -2.16 -14.16
N SER A 106 -7.81 -3.12 -14.34
CA SER A 106 -9.25 -2.85 -14.35
C SER A 106 -9.75 -2.43 -12.98
N PHE A 107 -9.28 -3.10 -11.92
CA PHE A 107 -9.60 -2.77 -10.53
C PHE A 107 -9.24 -1.32 -10.18
N CYS A 108 -8.01 -0.89 -10.50
CA CYS A 108 -7.58 0.48 -10.26
C CYS A 108 -8.38 1.48 -11.10
N ASN A 109 -8.67 1.17 -12.37
CA ASN A 109 -9.51 2.04 -13.21
C ASN A 109 -10.93 2.19 -12.68
N GLU A 110 -11.49 1.15 -12.05
CA GLU A 110 -12.81 1.22 -11.43
C GLU A 110 -12.80 2.13 -10.20
N ILE A 111 -11.80 1.98 -9.31
CA ILE A 111 -11.58 2.90 -8.17
C ILE A 111 -11.37 4.34 -8.65
N LEU A 112 -10.57 4.55 -9.70
CA LEU A 112 -10.37 5.88 -10.29
C LEU A 112 -11.64 6.44 -10.94
N GLY A 113 -12.51 5.57 -11.47
CA GLY A 113 -13.84 5.97 -11.94
C GLY A 113 -14.68 6.56 -10.82
N PHE A 114 -14.70 5.91 -9.65
CA PHE A 114 -15.33 6.46 -8.44
C PHE A 114 -14.68 7.77 -8.00
N ALA A 115 -13.33 7.82 -7.95
CA ALA A 115 -12.60 9.03 -7.57
C ALA A 115 -12.95 10.22 -8.47
N HIS A 116 -13.03 9.99 -9.78
CA HIS A 116 -13.37 11.03 -10.76
C HIS A 116 -14.82 11.52 -10.61
N GLU A 117 -15.79 10.62 -10.52
CA GLU A 117 -17.20 10.97 -10.39
C GLU A 117 -17.49 11.71 -9.07
N LEU A 118 -16.78 11.36 -8.01
CA LEU A 118 -16.89 12.00 -6.69
C LEU A 118 -16.07 13.29 -6.54
N GLY A 119 -15.28 13.67 -7.56
CA GLY A 119 -14.46 14.87 -7.53
C GLY A 119 -13.29 14.82 -6.55
N VAL A 120 -12.76 13.63 -6.25
CA VAL A 120 -11.64 13.42 -5.31
C VAL A 120 -10.41 14.23 -5.72
N GLU A 121 -9.89 15.03 -4.80
CA GLU A 121 -8.73 15.90 -5.02
C GLU A 121 -7.39 15.21 -4.71
N MET A 122 -7.42 14.16 -3.87
CA MET A 122 -6.24 13.39 -3.48
C MET A 122 -6.62 11.97 -3.07
N VAL A 123 -5.73 11.02 -3.36
CA VAL A 123 -5.80 9.64 -2.87
C VAL A 123 -4.69 9.39 -1.85
N VAL A 124 -5.04 8.94 -0.65
CA VAL A 124 -4.09 8.47 0.36
C VAL A 124 -4.26 6.97 0.54
N VAL A 125 -3.22 6.19 0.28
CA VAL A 125 -3.25 4.72 0.42
C VAL A 125 -2.46 4.32 1.67
N LEU A 126 -3.12 3.68 2.62
CA LEU A 126 -2.50 3.18 3.84
C LEU A 126 -1.94 1.77 3.61
N GLY A 127 -0.76 1.51 4.16
CA GLY A 127 -0.12 0.21 4.18
C GLY A 127 0.70 0.00 5.44
N ALA A 128 1.07 -1.24 5.68
CA ALA A 128 1.96 -1.64 6.74
C ALA A 128 2.88 -2.76 6.24
N LEU A 129 4.16 -2.68 6.60
CA LEU A 129 5.17 -3.64 6.19
C LEU A 129 5.95 -4.15 7.40
N LEU A 130 6.54 -5.33 7.26
CA LEU A 130 7.45 -5.85 8.27
C LEU A 130 8.79 -5.15 8.16
N GLY A 131 9.29 -4.62 9.28
CA GLY A 131 10.53 -3.88 9.35
C GLY A 131 11.37 -4.23 10.58
N ASP A 132 12.61 -3.76 10.54
CA ASP A 132 13.58 -3.85 11.63
C ASP A 132 13.37 -2.68 12.60
N THR A 133 12.29 -2.76 13.37
CA THR A 133 11.93 -1.74 14.36
C THR A 133 11.55 -2.38 15.69
N PRO A 134 11.96 -1.80 16.83
CA PRO A 134 11.59 -2.33 18.13
C PRO A 134 10.14 -1.94 18.47
N HIS A 135 9.37 -2.89 19.03
CA HIS A 135 7.99 -2.65 19.49
C HIS A 135 7.92 -1.68 20.69
N THR A 136 9.05 -1.41 21.34
CA THR A 136 9.18 -0.53 22.52
C THR A 136 9.36 0.95 22.18
N ARG A 137 9.58 1.30 20.90
CA ARG A 137 9.70 2.70 20.42
C ARG A 137 8.46 3.12 19.62
N PRO A 138 8.28 4.42 19.28
CA PRO A 138 7.22 4.84 18.37
C PRO A 138 7.29 4.12 17.03
N VAL A 139 6.13 3.77 16.46
CA VAL A 139 6.06 3.10 15.16
C VAL A 139 6.48 4.08 14.06
N PRO A 140 7.52 3.80 13.28
CA PRO A 140 7.91 4.64 12.16
C PRO A 140 6.82 4.59 11.08
N VAL A 141 6.37 5.75 10.61
CA VAL A 141 5.45 5.85 9.49
C VAL A 141 6.09 6.72 8.41
N SER A 142 6.41 6.11 7.26
CA SER A 142 6.92 6.83 6.09
C SER A 142 5.76 7.29 5.22
N GLY A 143 5.79 8.56 4.80
CA GLY A 143 4.90 9.06 3.77
C GLY A 143 5.65 9.16 2.46
N VAL A 144 5.15 8.50 1.42
CA VAL A 144 5.86 8.30 0.15
C VAL A 144 4.97 8.73 -1.01
N THR A 145 5.56 9.35 -2.02
CA THR A 145 4.89 9.64 -3.30
C THR A 145 5.85 9.50 -4.48
N SER A 146 5.30 9.27 -5.67
CA SER A 146 6.02 9.22 -6.94
C SER A 146 6.10 10.61 -7.62
N ASP A 147 5.38 11.60 -7.10
CA ASP A 147 5.38 12.97 -7.59
C ASP A 147 6.40 13.83 -6.82
N PRO A 148 7.50 14.28 -7.45
CA PRO A 148 8.52 15.10 -6.80
C PRO A 148 8.03 16.47 -6.31
N ASP A 149 7.01 17.05 -6.95
CA ASP A 149 6.42 18.33 -6.54
C ASP A 149 5.56 18.14 -5.29
N LEU A 150 4.76 17.08 -5.27
CA LEU A 150 3.97 16.70 -4.10
C LEU A 150 4.87 16.34 -2.91
N ALA A 151 5.95 15.59 -3.16
CA ALA A 151 6.93 15.22 -2.14
C ALA A 151 7.52 16.45 -1.44
N ARG A 152 7.90 17.48 -2.22
CA ARG A 152 8.42 18.74 -1.66
C ARG A 152 7.37 19.55 -0.92
N THR A 153 6.15 19.63 -1.47
CA THR A 153 5.09 20.48 -0.93
C THR A 153 4.54 19.93 0.38
N MET A 154 4.44 18.60 0.51
CA MET A 154 3.89 17.91 1.68
C MET A 154 4.98 17.36 2.63
N ASN A 155 6.25 17.63 2.35
CA ASN A 155 7.40 17.09 3.10
C ASN A 155 7.33 15.56 3.24
N LEU A 156 7.19 14.88 2.10
CA LEU A 156 7.14 13.43 1.95
C LEU A 156 8.42 12.92 1.27
N GLU A 157 8.66 11.62 1.37
CA GLU A 157 9.75 10.96 0.67
C GLU A 157 9.37 10.69 -0.79
N GLU A 158 10.29 11.01 -1.71
CA GLU A 158 10.16 10.60 -3.11
C GLU A 158 10.54 9.11 -3.22
N SER A 159 9.61 8.29 -3.74
CA SER A 159 9.88 6.86 -3.94
C SER A 159 10.96 6.65 -5.00
N ARG A 160 11.99 5.88 -4.65
CA ARG A 160 13.03 5.39 -5.58
C ARG A 160 13.10 3.86 -5.59
N TYR A 161 12.08 3.20 -5.06
CA TYR A 161 12.07 1.76 -4.91
C TYR A 161 11.95 1.06 -6.27
N GLU A 162 12.77 0.02 -6.47
CA GLU A 162 12.70 -0.89 -7.60
C GLU A 162 12.57 -2.32 -7.08
N GLY A 163 11.49 -3.01 -7.46
CA GLY A 163 11.24 -4.38 -7.03
C GLY A 163 9.78 -4.78 -7.20
N PRO A 164 9.37 -5.95 -6.66
CA PRO A 164 7.97 -6.35 -6.61
C PRO A 164 7.13 -5.32 -5.86
N THR A 165 5.91 -5.07 -6.34
CA THR A 165 4.93 -4.19 -5.72
C THR A 165 3.58 -4.91 -5.58
N GLY A 166 2.79 -4.45 -4.61
CA GLY A 166 1.38 -4.83 -4.46
C GLY A 166 0.44 -3.81 -5.10
N ILE A 167 -0.86 -3.98 -4.85
CA ILE A 167 -1.92 -3.11 -5.37
C ILE A 167 -1.76 -1.65 -4.97
N VAL A 168 -1.17 -1.37 -3.80
CA VAL A 168 -0.90 0.00 -3.33
C VAL A 168 -0.05 0.78 -4.33
N GLY A 169 1.06 0.19 -4.78
CA GLY A 169 1.95 0.84 -5.75
C GLY A 169 1.30 0.97 -7.14
N ILE A 170 0.49 -0.02 -7.54
CA ILE A 170 -0.20 0.03 -8.83
C ILE A 170 -1.32 1.07 -8.83
N LEU A 171 -2.05 1.23 -7.72
CA LEU A 171 -3.05 2.29 -7.57
C LEU A 171 -2.37 3.67 -7.58
N GLN A 172 -1.23 3.82 -6.90
CA GLN A 172 -0.47 5.08 -6.91
C GLN A 172 0.04 5.44 -8.32
N GLU A 173 0.55 4.45 -9.07
CA GLU A 173 0.93 4.63 -10.48
C GLU A 173 -0.28 5.03 -11.34
N ALA A 174 -1.42 4.36 -11.16
CA ALA A 174 -2.65 4.66 -11.89
C ALA A 174 -3.17 6.08 -11.59
N CYS A 175 -3.13 6.52 -10.32
CA CYS A 175 -3.47 7.90 -9.94
C CYS A 175 -2.55 8.91 -10.63
N THR A 176 -1.24 8.63 -10.64
CA THR A 176 -0.24 9.49 -11.31
C THR A 176 -0.56 9.63 -12.81
N HIS A 177 -0.89 8.54 -13.50
CA HIS A 177 -1.30 8.58 -14.91
C HIS A 177 -2.63 9.32 -15.13
N ALA A 178 -3.55 9.26 -14.17
CA ALA A 178 -4.81 9.99 -14.22
C ALA A 178 -4.68 11.47 -13.81
N GLY A 179 -3.51 11.90 -13.34
CA GLY A 179 -3.27 13.27 -12.85
C GLY A 179 -3.92 13.55 -11.49
N ILE A 180 -4.23 12.52 -10.70
CA ILE A 180 -4.75 12.65 -9.33
C ILE A 180 -3.58 12.56 -8.35
N PRO A 181 -3.35 13.56 -7.49
CA PRO A 181 -2.34 13.50 -6.44
C PRO A 181 -2.51 12.26 -5.57
N ALA A 182 -1.44 11.49 -5.39
CA ALA A 182 -1.46 10.26 -4.62
C ALA A 182 -0.28 10.15 -3.65
N VAL A 183 -0.58 9.74 -2.43
CA VAL A 183 0.38 9.52 -1.34
C VAL A 183 0.13 8.14 -0.76
N SER A 184 1.20 7.42 -0.38
CA SER A 184 1.08 6.22 0.44
C SER A 184 1.72 6.41 1.81
N LEU A 185 1.08 5.91 2.86
CA LEU A 185 1.58 5.91 4.23
C LEU A 185 1.89 4.49 4.66
N TRP A 186 3.12 4.25 5.14
CA TRP A 186 3.61 2.91 5.46
C TRP A 186 4.07 2.83 6.91
N ALA A 187 3.37 2.04 7.72
CA ALA A 187 3.81 1.72 9.07
C ALA A 187 4.82 0.56 9.06
N ALA A 188 5.96 0.74 9.73
CA ALA A 188 6.90 -0.35 9.97
C ALA A 188 6.48 -1.15 11.21
N VAL A 189 6.02 -2.38 10.99
CA VAL A 189 5.63 -3.33 12.03
C VAL A 189 6.82 -4.23 12.38
N PRO A 190 7.14 -4.44 13.67
CA PRO A 190 8.20 -5.37 14.05
C PRO A 190 7.96 -6.78 13.49
N HIS A 191 8.91 -7.31 12.72
CA HIS A 191 8.72 -8.59 12.02
C HIS A 191 8.52 -9.79 12.96
N TYR A 192 9.02 -9.72 14.19
CA TYR A 192 8.85 -10.77 15.21
C TYR A 192 7.47 -10.72 15.90
N VAL A 193 6.68 -9.66 15.71
CA VAL A 193 5.26 -9.57 16.12
C VAL A 193 4.41 -9.04 14.96
N SER A 194 4.26 -9.87 13.94
CA SER A 194 3.51 -9.57 12.73
C SER A 194 2.04 -9.98 12.76
N GLN A 195 1.63 -10.77 13.76
CA GLN A 195 0.27 -11.30 13.83
C GLN A 195 -0.74 -10.19 14.14
N PRO A 196 -1.84 -10.08 13.38
CA PRO A 196 -2.93 -9.18 13.72
C PRO A 196 -3.61 -9.57 15.04
N PRO A 197 -4.19 -8.60 15.78
CA PRO A 197 -4.21 -7.16 15.48
C PRO A 197 -2.97 -6.41 15.99
N ASN A 198 -2.60 -5.32 15.31
CA ASN A 198 -1.58 -4.36 15.79
C ASN A 198 -2.16 -2.94 15.97
N PRO A 199 -2.85 -2.65 17.10
CA PRO A 199 -3.47 -1.34 17.35
C PRO A 199 -2.43 -0.21 17.46
N LYS A 200 -1.18 -0.52 17.83
CA LYS A 200 -0.11 0.48 17.92
C LYS A 200 0.28 1.01 16.54
N ALA A 201 0.36 0.14 15.53
CA ALA A 201 0.61 0.53 14.14
C ALA A 201 -0.60 1.25 13.54
N THR A 202 -1.83 0.79 13.81
CA THR A 202 -3.07 1.47 13.42
C THR A 202 -3.10 2.91 13.94
N LEU A 203 -2.83 3.11 15.23
CA LEU A 203 -2.78 4.42 15.86
C LEU A 203 -1.74 5.34 15.20
N ALA A 204 -0.56 4.81 14.87
CA ALA A 204 0.48 5.57 14.19
C ALA A 204 0.08 6.00 12.78
N LEU A 205 -0.60 5.12 12.01
CA LEU A 205 -1.13 5.46 10.69
C LEU A 205 -2.19 6.56 10.77
N LEU A 206 -3.12 6.47 11.73
CA LEU A 206 -4.15 7.48 11.92
C LEU A 206 -3.55 8.84 12.30
N ASN A 207 -2.59 8.89 13.23
CA ASN A 207 -1.90 10.13 13.58
C ASN A 207 -1.17 10.72 12.37
N ARG A 208 -0.53 9.88 11.54
CA ARG A 208 0.13 10.37 10.32
C ARG A 208 -0.87 10.85 9.27
N LEU A 209 -2.05 10.24 9.19
CA LEU A 209 -3.13 10.66 8.32
C LEU A 209 -3.70 12.03 8.75
N GLU A 210 -3.83 12.27 10.07
CA GLU A 210 -4.18 13.59 10.62
C GLU A 210 -3.23 14.68 10.13
N ASP A 211 -1.91 14.44 10.22
CA ASP A 211 -0.89 15.39 9.75
C ASP A 211 -1.01 15.70 8.25
N VAL A 212 -1.31 14.67 7.44
CA VAL A 212 -1.39 14.78 5.98
C VAL A 212 -2.66 15.50 5.54
N LEU A 213 -3.78 15.27 6.23
CA LEU A 213 -5.09 15.80 5.85
C LEU A 213 -5.53 17.04 6.66
N ASP A 214 -4.72 17.48 7.62
CA ASP A 214 -5.05 18.58 8.57
C ASP A 214 -6.43 18.37 9.22
N LEU A 215 -6.71 17.14 9.65
CA LEU A 215 -7.96 16.75 10.28
C LEU A 215 -7.72 16.13 11.66
N ARG A 216 -8.76 16.06 12.49
CA ARG A 216 -8.73 15.36 13.79
C ARG A 216 -9.57 14.11 13.74
N VAL A 217 -8.93 12.96 13.87
CA VAL A 217 -9.56 11.64 13.99
C VAL A 217 -9.94 11.41 15.46
N PRO A 218 -11.20 11.05 15.76
CA PRO A 218 -11.55 10.51 17.06
C PRO A 218 -10.86 9.15 17.23
N LEU A 219 -9.87 9.05 18.13
CA LEU A 219 -9.08 7.82 18.28
C LEU A 219 -9.73 6.75 19.18
N GLY A 220 -10.81 7.08 19.88
CA GLY A 220 -11.50 6.16 20.79
C GLY A 220 -10.53 5.50 21.80
N ASP A 221 -10.66 4.17 21.94
CA ASP A 221 -9.86 3.36 22.87
C ASP A 221 -8.51 2.90 22.28
N LEU A 222 -8.17 3.27 21.03
CA LEU A 222 -6.96 2.78 20.34
C LEU A 222 -5.66 3.09 21.10
N ALA A 223 -5.59 4.21 21.81
CA ALA A 223 -4.43 4.56 22.61
C ALA A 223 -4.25 3.63 23.82
N GLU A 224 -5.33 3.10 24.38
CA GLU A 224 -5.31 2.14 25.48
C GLU A 224 -4.99 0.75 24.94
N ASP A 225 -5.62 0.35 23.83
CA ASP A 225 -5.34 -0.91 23.13
C ASP A 225 -3.87 -1.01 22.69
N ALA A 226 -3.29 0.08 22.18
CA ALA A 226 -1.87 0.14 21.81
C ALA A 226 -0.94 -0.08 23.01
N ARG A 227 -1.29 0.45 24.19
CA ARG A 227 -0.50 0.23 25.43
C ARG A 227 -0.66 -1.20 25.92
N ALA A 228 -1.89 -1.74 25.92
CA ALA A 228 -2.16 -3.11 26.32
C ALA A 228 -1.43 -4.11 25.42
N TRP A 229 -1.47 -3.87 24.10
CA TRP A 229 -0.71 -4.63 23.12
C TRP A 229 0.79 -4.58 23.40
N GLN A 230 1.35 -3.40 23.62
CA GLN A 230 2.79 -3.25 23.89
C GLN A 230 3.21 -4.03 25.15
N LEU A 231 2.44 -3.93 26.25
CA LEU A 231 2.71 -4.70 27.47
C LEU A 231 2.68 -6.22 27.24
N GLY A 232 1.74 -6.69 26.41
CA GLY A 232 1.66 -8.10 26.02
C GLY A 232 2.89 -8.56 25.24
N VAL A 233 3.37 -7.72 24.31
CA VAL A 233 4.59 -8.01 23.55
C VAL A 233 5.83 -7.95 24.43
N ASP A 234 5.93 -6.97 25.32
CA ASP A 234 7.04 -6.84 26.28
C ASP A 234 7.18 -8.13 27.10
N GLN A 235 6.05 -8.69 27.56
CA GLN A 235 6.03 -9.92 28.34
C GLN A 235 6.49 -11.14 27.52
N LEU A 236 5.98 -11.29 26.29
CA LEU A 236 6.38 -12.39 25.40
C LEU A 236 7.85 -12.31 24.99
N ALA A 237 8.34 -11.10 24.70
CA ALA A 237 9.73 -10.87 24.33
C ALA A 237 10.69 -11.15 25.50
N ALA A 238 10.27 -10.90 26.75
CA ALA A 238 11.06 -11.17 27.94
C ALA A 238 11.18 -12.68 28.27
N GLU A 239 10.30 -13.52 27.74
CA GLU A 239 10.37 -14.98 27.91
C GLU A 239 11.46 -15.64 27.05
N ASP A 240 11.94 -14.95 26.01
CA ASP A 240 12.99 -15.43 25.10
C ASP A 240 14.19 -14.48 25.11
N SER A 241 15.31 -14.94 25.66
CA SER A 241 16.53 -14.13 25.76
C SER A 241 17.10 -13.71 24.40
N GLU A 242 16.95 -14.53 23.36
CA GLU A 242 17.44 -14.17 22.02
C GLU A 242 16.60 -13.04 21.43
N VAL A 243 15.28 -13.08 21.62
CA VAL A 243 14.38 -12.00 21.21
C VAL A 243 14.67 -10.73 22.01
N ALA A 244 14.87 -10.82 23.32
CA ALA A 244 15.19 -9.67 24.16
C ALA A 244 16.49 -8.97 23.73
N GLU A 245 17.57 -9.74 23.50
CA GLU A 245 18.84 -9.20 23.00
C GLU A 245 18.67 -8.56 21.62
N TYR A 246 17.88 -9.18 20.76
CA TYR A 246 17.60 -8.64 19.43
C TYR A 246 16.81 -7.33 19.49
N VAL A 247 15.77 -7.24 20.32
CA VAL A 247 15.00 -6.01 20.56
C VAL A 247 15.93 -4.90 21.05
N GLN A 248 16.82 -5.18 22.01
CA GLN A 248 17.80 -4.21 22.48
C GLN A 248 18.69 -3.70 21.34
N SER A 249 19.16 -4.59 20.46
CA SER A 249 19.98 -4.18 19.30
C SER A 249 19.22 -3.25 18.34
N LEU A 250 17.92 -3.48 18.15
CA LEU A 250 17.05 -2.61 17.33
C LEU A 250 16.81 -1.26 18.00
N GLU A 251 16.64 -1.24 19.33
CA GLU A 251 16.54 0.00 20.11
C GLU A 251 17.81 0.85 19.98
N GLU A 252 18.98 0.25 20.17
CA GLU A 252 20.27 0.94 20.04
C GLU A 252 20.46 1.51 18.64
N ALA A 253 20.14 0.74 17.59
CA ALA A 253 20.21 1.20 16.21
C ALA A 253 19.25 2.37 15.94
N ARG A 254 18.02 2.30 16.47
CA ARG A 254 17.00 3.34 16.29
C ARG A 254 17.34 4.63 17.03
N ASP A 255 17.67 4.52 18.31
CA ASP A 255 17.98 5.66 19.17
C ASP A 255 19.24 6.38 18.63
N THR A 256 20.22 5.65 18.10
CA THR A 256 21.41 6.23 17.46
C THR A 256 21.06 7.01 16.19
N ALA A 257 20.14 6.50 15.36
CA ALA A 257 19.71 7.17 14.14
C ALA A 257 18.91 8.46 14.40
N GLU A 258 18.23 8.56 15.54
CA GLU A 258 17.44 9.73 15.95
C GLU A 258 18.28 10.83 16.63
N LEU A 259 19.56 10.56 16.94
CA LEU A 259 20.45 11.57 17.53
C LEU A 259 20.70 12.73 16.54
N PRO A 260 20.60 14.00 16.97
CA PRO A 260 20.87 15.16 16.11
C PRO A 260 22.26 15.17 15.46
N GLU A 261 23.23 14.55 16.14
CA GLU A 261 24.63 14.40 15.72
C GLU A 261 24.80 13.40 14.58
N ALA A 262 23.85 12.47 14.40
CA ALA A 262 23.80 11.51 13.29
C ALA A 262 23.12 12.08 12.03
N SER A 263 22.57 13.30 12.09
CA SER A 263 22.00 13.96 10.91
C SER A 263 23.07 14.16 9.82
N GLY A 264 22.72 13.93 8.55
CA GLY A 264 23.66 14.08 7.42
C GLY A 264 24.33 15.46 7.38
N GLU A 265 23.66 16.50 7.86
CA GLU A 265 24.24 17.83 8.01
C GLU A 265 25.27 17.94 9.14
N ALA A 266 25.08 17.28 10.28
CA ALA A 266 26.05 17.27 11.36
C ALA A 266 27.32 16.50 10.96
N ILE A 267 27.14 15.35 10.31
CA ILE A 267 28.23 14.55 9.75
C ILE A 267 28.97 15.34 8.66
N ALA A 268 28.26 16.02 7.76
CA ALA A 268 28.87 16.89 6.75
C ALA A 268 29.64 18.07 7.38
N ARG A 269 29.08 18.73 8.41
CA ARG A 269 29.75 19.81 9.15
C ARG A 269 31.02 19.32 9.86
N GLU A 270 31.02 18.10 10.41
CA GLU A 270 32.20 17.52 11.04
C GLU A 270 33.26 17.08 10.01
N PHE A 271 32.81 16.53 8.88
CA PHE A 271 33.69 16.19 7.75
C PHE A 271 34.37 17.43 7.15
N GLU A 272 33.64 18.52 6.96
CA GLU A 272 34.22 19.81 6.56
C GLU A 272 35.21 20.36 7.60
N ARG A 273 34.89 20.22 8.89
CA ARG A 273 35.79 20.62 9.99
C ARG A 273 37.06 19.76 10.03
N TYR A 274 36.97 18.49 9.65
CA TYR A 274 38.11 17.57 9.54
C TYR A 274 39.00 17.90 8.33
N LEU A 275 38.42 18.20 7.17
CA LEU A 275 39.16 18.63 5.98
C LEU A 275 39.88 19.96 6.19
N ARG A 276 39.22 20.96 6.82
CA ARG A 276 39.86 22.25 7.17
C ARG A 276 41.06 22.09 8.11
N ARG A 277 41.07 21.08 8.98
CA ARG A 277 42.21 20.78 9.86
C ARG A 277 43.39 20.15 9.11
N ARG A 278 43.14 19.48 7.98
CA ARG A 278 44.19 18.88 7.14
C ARG A 278 44.81 19.90 6.16
N ASP A 279 44.00 20.82 5.64
CA ASP A 279 44.48 21.88 4.73
C ASP A 279 45.21 23.03 5.48
N GLY A 280 45.08 23.11 6.81
CA GLY A 280 45.75 24.11 7.65
C GLY A 280 47.12 23.71 8.22
N GLY A 281 47.71 22.59 7.80
CA GLY A 281 48.88 21.97 8.45
C GLY A 281 50.17 21.84 7.63
N GLY A 282 50.28 22.46 6.46
CA GLY A 282 51.54 22.49 5.69
C GLY A 282 52.31 23.79 5.91
N PRO A 283 53.63 23.78 6.24
CA PRO A 283 54.38 25.02 6.42
C PRO A 283 54.46 25.79 5.08
N PRO A 284 54.41 27.14 5.08
CA PRO A 284 54.39 27.92 3.86
C PRO A 284 55.76 27.85 3.17
N GLY A 285 55.82 27.10 2.07
CA GLY A 285 56.96 27.12 1.15
C GLY A 285 57.04 28.49 0.47
N HIS A 286 58.03 29.29 0.86
CA HIS A 286 58.39 30.54 0.21
C HIS A 286 58.53 30.40 -1.31
N ALA A 287 57.75 31.18 -2.05
CA ALA A 287 58.07 31.51 -3.44
C ALA A 287 59.13 32.61 -3.43
N THR A 288 60.38 32.27 -3.79
CA THR A 288 61.39 33.26 -4.18
C THR A 288 61.56 33.25 -5.70
N ASP A 289 61.37 34.44 -6.25
CA ASP A 289 61.64 34.86 -7.62
C ASP A 289 63.14 34.73 -7.99
N GLY A 290 63.44 34.34 -9.23
CA GLY A 290 64.83 34.25 -9.71
C GLY A 290 65.11 33.34 -10.92
N GLY A 291 64.78 33.80 -12.12
CA GLY A 291 65.71 33.90 -13.26
C GLY A 291 66.33 32.66 -13.96
N ARG A 292 65.96 32.55 -15.25
CA ARG A 292 66.77 32.24 -16.47
C ARG A 292 66.80 30.83 -17.07
N ALA A 293 66.65 30.87 -18.40
CA ALA A 293 66.62 29.81 -19.39
C ALA A 293 67.99 29.21 -19.72
N ALA A 294 67.99 27.94 -20.15
CA ALA A 294 68.85 27.41 -21.21
C ALA A 294 68.39 26.02 -21.67
N GLU A 295 68.67 25.72 -22.93
CA GLU A 295 68.16 24.66 -23.78
C GLU A 295 68.85 23.29 -23.60
N SER A 296 68.20 22.27 -24.16
CA SER A 296 68.79 21.15 -24.94
C SER A 296 69.16 19.82 -24.26
N GLU A 297 68.68 18.77 -24.95
CA GLU A 297 69.20 17.40 -25.16
C GLU A 297 69.08 16.32 -24.05
N GLY A 298 68.34 15.24 -24.38
CA GLY A 298 68.32 13.96 -23.63
C GLY A 298 69.50 13.06 -24.04
N PRO A 299 69.41 11.70 -23.97
CA PRO A 299 68.51 10.79 -23.25
C PRO A 299 69.31 9.88 -22.27
N PHE A 300 68.68 8.96 -21.51
CA PHE A 300 69.15 7.57 -21.24
C PHE A 300 68.34 6.87 -20.11
N LEU A 301 67.62 5.83 -20.53
CA LEU A 301 67.42 4.49 -19.93
C LEU A 301 66.83 4.29 -18.51
N ARG A 302 65.65 3.62 -18.53
CA ARG A 302 65.14 2.45 -17.75
C ARG A 302 65.68 2.24 -16.32
N GLU A 303 64.82 2.00 -15.33
CA GLU A 303 64.08 0.75 -15.06
C GLU A 303 63.16 1.06 -13.84
N GLY A 304 61.88 0.71 -13.70
CA GLY A 304 61.16 -0.51 -14.04
C GLY A 304 60.64 -1.15 -12.73
N THR A 305 59.49 -0.72 -12.19
CA THR A 305 58.63 -1.60 -11.36
C THR A 305 57.16 -1.18 -11.50
N ASP A 306 56.47 -2.02 -12.25
CA ASP A 306 55.03 -2.12 -12.45
C ASP A 306 54.33 -2.43 -11.11
N ARG A 307 53.26 -1.70 -10.76
CA ARG A 307 52.31 -2.11 -9.72
C ARG A 307 50.91 -2.11 -10.32
N THR A 308 50.51 -3.32 -10.67
CA THR A 308 49.25 -3.75 -11.23
C THR A 308 48.07 -3.58 -10.26
N ARG A 309 46.94 -3.23 -10.86
CA ARG A 309 45.59 -3.08 -10.29
C ARG A 309 45.06 -4.43 -9.74
N PRO A 310 44.36 -4.46 -8.58
CA PRO A 310 43.83 -5.72 -8.03
C PRO A 310 42.62 -6.24 -8.86
N PRO A 311 42.43 -7.57 -8.96
CA PRO A 311 41.39 -8.18 -9.78
C PRO A 311 40.03 -8.27 -9.09
N HIS A 312 38.98 -8.20 -9.91
CA HIS A 312 37.57 -8.44 -9.55
C HIS A 312 37.34 -9.90 -9.10
N PRO A 313 36.52 -10.18 -8.07
CA PRO A 313 36.22 -11.55 -7.65
C PRO A 313 35.30 -12.27 -8.65
N LYS A 314 35.66 -13.52 -8.97
CA LYS A 314 34.87 -14.45 -9.80
C LYS A 314 33.79 -15.12 -8.95
N ARG A 315 32.54 -15.12 -9.42
CA ARG A 315 31.43 -15.92 -8.87
C ARG A 315 31.66 -17.40 -9.18
N THR A 316 31.56 -18.25 -8.15
CA THR A 316 31.57 -19.72 -8.27
C THR A 316 30.40 -20.31 -7.47
N GLY A 317 29.55 -21.11 -8.12
CA GLY A 317 28.59 -22.02 -7.48
C GLY A 317 27.10 -21.73 -7.75
N PRO A 318 26.28 -22.72 -8.20
CA PRO A 318 24.85 -22.54 -8.42
C PRO A 318 24.02 -22.68 -7.13
N LEU A 319 22.93 -21.89 -7.05
CA LEU A 319 21.87 -21.99 -6.03
C LEU A 319 21.07 -23.31 -6.21
N PRO A 320 20.61 -23.96 -5.13
CA PRO A 320 19.76 -25.14 -5.21
C PRO A 320 18.29 -24.74 -5.39
N GLY A 321 17.61 -25.33 -6.38
CA GLY A 321 16.13 -25.38 -6.41
C GLY A 321 15.43 -24.85 -7.67
N THR A 322 15.77 -25.34 -8.86
CA THR A 322 14.89 -25.24 -10.05
C THR A 322 14.79 -26.60 -10.71
N ALA A 323 13.57 -27.14 -10.78
CA ALA A 323 13.25 -28.40 -11.43
C ALA A 323 13.49 -28.33 -12.96
N PRO A 324 13.87 -29.44 -13.62
CA PRO A 324 14.24 -29.40 -15.03
C PRO A 324 13.02 -29.51 -15.96
N GLU A 325 12.93 -28.57 -16.91
CA GLU A 325 12.09 -28.69 -18.11
C GLU A 325 12.69 -29.74 -19.06
N GLY A 326 11.83 -30.66 -19.52
CA GLY A 326 12.15 -31.67 -20.54
C GLY A 326 11.92 -31.15 -21.97
N PRO A 327 12.55 -31.76 -22.99
CA PRO A 327 12.74 -31.14 -24.29
C PRO A 327 11.55 -31.31 -25.25
N LEU A 328 11.43 -30.30 -26.11
CA LEU A 328 10.59 -30.20 -27.31
C LEU A 328 10.60 -31.48 -28.17
N GLY A 329 9.41 -31.95 -28.52
CA GLY A 329 9.20 -33.10 -29.41
C GLY A 329 7.84 -33.10 -30.11
N ARG A 330 7.86 -32.58 -31.34
CA ARG A 330 7.06 -32.96 -32.53
C ARG A 330 5.53 -32.80 -32.54
N GLU A 331 5.14 -31.96 -33.50
CA GLU A 331 3.85 -31.85 -34.18
C GLU A 331 3.35 -33.19 -34.76
N THR A 332 2.05 -33.45 -34.58
CA THR A 332 1.19 -34.22 -35.51
C THR A 332 -0.22 -33.64 -35.51
N PRO A 333 -0.99 -33.79 -36.62
CA PRO A 333 -1.96 -32.79 -37.05
C PRO A 333 -3.41 -33.07 -36.61
N ARG A 334 -4.21 -32.00 -36.59
CA ARG A 334 -5.68 -32.01 -36.47
C ARG A 334 -6.32 -32.72 -37.69
N PRO A 335 -7.43 -33.45 -37.52
CA PRO A 335 -8.39 -33.62 -38.59
C PRO A 335 -9.44 -32.51 -38.55
N ALA A 336 -9.72 -31.96 -39.73
CA ALA A 336 -10.86 -31.10 -40.01
C ALA A 336 -11.99 -31.93 -40.65
N ASP A 337 -13.17 -31.32 -40.63
CA ASP A 337 -14.38 -31.58 -41.41
C ASP A 337 -15.29 -32.73 -40.97
N GLU A 338 -16.52 -32.37 -40.57
CA GLU A 338 -17.71 -32.64 -41.40
C GLU A 338 -18.95 -31.89 -40.84
N ASP A 339 -19.44 -30.92 -41.63
CA ASP A 339 -20.82 -30.42 -41.63
C ASP A 339 -21.59 -31.19 -42.72
N PRO A 340 -22.86 -31.55 -42.47
CA PRO A 340 -23.84 -31.47 -43.54
C PRO A 340 -25.15 -30.81 -43.08
N GLY A 341 -25.32 -29.54 -43.43
CA GLY A 341 -26.19 -29.15 -44.55
C GLY A 341 -27.66 -29.61 -44.55
N THR A 342 -28.55 -28.63 -44.32
CA THR A 342 -29.78 -28.33 -45.09
C THR A 342 -31.01 -29.27 -45.07
N GLY A 343 -32.18 -28.66 -44.82
CA GLY A 343 -33.50 -29.19 -45.23
C GLY A 343 -34.66 -28.69 -44.36
N ARG A 344 -35.15 -27.46 -44.55
CA ARG A 344 -36.40 -27.10 -45.28
C ARG A 344 -37.74 -27.39 -44.55
N LYS A 345 -38.55 -26.30 -44.49
CA LYS A 345 -40.02 -26.24 -44.73
C LYS A 345 -40.92 -26.76 -43.59
N ASP A 346 -42.13 -26.30 -43.33
CA ASP A 346 -43.09 -25.32 -43.88
C ASP A 346 -44.20 -25.20 -42.80
N GLY A 347 -45.02 -24.13 -42.82
CA GLY A 347 -46.39 -24.12 -42.25
C GLY A 347 -46.55 -23.31 -40.96
N ARG A 348 -47.09 -22.07 -40.95
CA ARG A 348 -48.48 -21.60 -41.18
C ARG A 348 -49.53 -22.19 -40.23
N ALA A 349 -50.37 -21.25 -39.77
CA ALA A 349 -51.75 -21.39 -39.28
C ALA A 349 -51.89 -21.96 -37.88
N ASP A 350 -52.83 -21.56 -37.03
CA ASP A 350 -53.87 -20.52 -36.97
C ASP A 350 -54.38 -20.63 -35.52
N GLY A 351 -55.04 -19.60 -34.97
CA GLY A 351 -55.81 -19.77 -33.75
C GLY A 351 -56.00 -18.50 -32.93
N GLU A 352 -56.92 -17.66 -33.40
CA GLU A 352 -57.69 -16.71 -32.61
C GLU A 352 -58.59 -17.42 -31.57
N ASP A 353 -59.26 -16.60 -30.76
CA ASP A 353 -60.35 -16.84 -29.81
C ASP A 353 -59.99 -17.39 -28.42
N ASP A 354 -60.61 -16.95 -27.33
CA ASP A 354 -61.53 -15.84 -27.01
C ASP A 354 -61.78 -15.92 -25.49
N GLY A 355 -62.24 -14.83 -24.89
CA GLY A 355 -63.20 -14.94 -23.78
C GLY A 355 -62.76 -14.53 -22.37
N GLY A 356 -63.25 -13.35 -21.95
CA GLY A 356 -63.89 -13.07 -20.64
C GLY A 356 -62.95 -12.64 -19.50
N GLU A 357 -63.04 -11.42 -18.96
CA GLU A 357 -64.08 -10.92 -18.00
C GLU A 357 -64.14 -11.82 -16.74
N ASP A 358 -64.08 -11.39 -15.48
CA ASP A 358 -64.18 -10.08 -14.82
C ASP A 358 -63.78 -10.27 -13.34
N GLU A 359 -63.76 -9.15 -12.60
CA GLU A 359 -64.06 -8.99 -11.16
C GLU A 359 -62.93 -8.77 -10.13
N ASP A 360 -63.01 -7.56 -9.58
CA ASP A 360 -62.47 -7.02 -8.34
C ASP A 360 -62.66 -7.89 -7.09
N GLY A 361 -61.72 -7.80 -6.15
CA GLY A 361 -61.96 -8.14 -4.74
C GLY A 361 -60.73 -7.98 -3.83
N PRO A 362 -60.89 -7.62 -2.54
CA PRO A 362 -60.08 -6.55 -1.93
C PRO A 362 -59.05 -6.99 -0.86
N ALA A 363 -58.24 -6.01 -0.43
CA ALA A 363 -57.19 -6.06 0.58
C ALA A 363 -57.65 -6.43 2.01
N PRO A 364 -56.75 -6.96 2.88
CA PRO A 364 -57.01 -7.05 4.31
C PRO A 364 -56.18 -6.07 5.15
N GLY A 365 -56.93 -5.22 5.87
CA GLY A 365 -56.91 -5.00 7.32
C GLY A 365 -55.65 -5.26 8.16
N SER A 366 -55.22 -4.19 8.82
CA SER A 366 -54.37 -4.11 10.01
C SER A 366 -54.94 -4.84 11.24
N SER A 367 -54.08 -5.57 11.96
CA SER A 367 -54.31 -5.92 13.37
C SER A 367 -53.08 -5.56 14.21
N SER A 368 -53.27 -4.60 15.10
CA SER A 368 -52.45 -4.32 16.27
C SER A 368 -52.84 -5.28 17.40
N GLY A 369 -51.89 -6.04 17.92
CA GLY A 369 -52.03 -6.85 19.14
C GLY A 369 -50.90 -6.51 20.10
N SER A 370 -51.29 -6.00 21.26
CA SER A 370 -50.52 -5.76 22.48
C SER A 370 -50.55 -6.99 23.41
N GLU A 371 -49.77 -6.92 24.50
CA GLU A 371 -49.61 -7.88 25.63
C GLU A 371 -48.47 -8.90 25.39
N ASP A 372 -47.54 -9.17 26.31
CA ASP A 372 -47.27 -8.78 27.70
C ASP A 372 -45.79 -9.12 28.00
#